data_AF-A0A7W0GLV3-F1
#
_entry.id   AF-A0A7W0GLV3-F1
#
_cell.length_a   1.000
_cell.length_b   1.000
_cell.length_c   1.000
_cell.angle_alpha   90.00
_cell.angle_beta   90.00
_cell.angle_gamma   90.00
#
_symmetry.space_group_name_H-M   'P 1'
#
loop_
_entity.id
_entity.type
_entity.pdbx_description
1 polymer ?
#
loop_
_entity_poly.entity_id
_entity_poly.type
_entity_poly.pdbx_seq_one_letter_code
_entity_poly.pdbx_strand_id
1 'polypeptide(L)'
;MNSLLPPASAAHHMLALDWNEPDQFLSSLQNHLAQTEPPDLVIAWIHDDELAIRSAASFPATNPTCRFFHVIGSATLDPSSTAASFRQRLSRSNIAYRQVILGYIVENGAARWLTDEEISCGVLDA
;
A
#
# COMPACT_ATOMS: atom_id res chain seq x y z
N MET A 1 -28.92 -0.73 -6.11
CA MET A 1 -28.02 -0.06 -5.14
C MET A 1 -27.63 -1.10 -4.09
N ASN A 2 -26.47 -1.73 -4.27
CA ASN A 2 -25.93 -2.62 -3.23
C ASN A 2 -25.45 -1.76 -2.07
N SER A 3 -25.91 -2.10 -0.86
CA SER A 3 -25.51 -1.46 0.39
C SER A 3 -23.98 -1.56 0.54
N LEU A 4 -23.30 -0.41 0.60
CA LEU A 4 -21.88 -0.29 0.91
C LEU A 4 -21.60 -0.43 2.42
N LEU A 5 -22.62 -0.72 3.24
CA LEU A 5 -22.42 -0.91 4.66
C LEU A 5 -21.86 -2.32 4.90
N PRO A 6 -20.65 -2.46 5.47
CA PRO A 6 -20.13 -3.77 5.83
C PRO A 6 -21.09 -4.47 6.80
N PRO A 7 -21.22 -5.81 6.73
CA PRO A 7 -22.06 -6.56 7.64
C PRO A 7 -21.66 -6.28 9.10
N ALA A 8 -22.66 -6.28 9.97
CA ALA A 8 -22.49 -6.01 11.39
C ALA A 8 -21.44 -6.97 11.99
N SER A 9 -20.35 -6.38 12.50
CA SER A 9 -19.18 -7.01 13.14
C SER A 9 -18.12 -7.62 12.20
N ALA A 10 -17.49 -6.78 11.38
CA ALA A 10 -16.12 -7.06 10.93
C ALA A 10 -15.16 -6.95 12.13
N ALA A 11 -14.32 -7.96 12.34
CA ALA A 11 -13.25 -7.89 13.34
C ALA A 11 -12.22 -6.84 12.88
N HIS A 12 -12.03 -5.79 13.68
CA HIS A 12 -11.02 -4.77 13.43
C HIS A 12 -9.80 -5.02 14.31
N HIS A 13 -8.64 -5.14 13.69
CA HIS A 13 -7.36 -5.28 14.38
C HIS A 13 -6.55 -4.00 14.18
N MET A 14 -6.17 -3.35 15.29
CA MET A 14 -5.27 -2.20 15.27
C MET A 14 -3.93 -2.62 15.83
N LEU A 15 -2.85 -2.36 15.09
CA LEU A 15 -1.49 -2.65 15.50
C LEU A 15 -0.72 -1.34 15.68
N ALA A 16 -0.15 -1.14 16.86
CA ALA A 16 0.82 -0.07 17.10
C ALA A 16 2.21 -0.63 16.79
N LEU A 17 2.73 -0.30 15.59
CA LEU A 17 4.05 -0.74 15.11
C LEU A 17 4.92 0.48 14.84
N ASP A 18 6.23 0.34 15.05
CA ASP A 18 7.22 1.39 14.76
C ASP A 18 7.99 1.07 13.48
N TRP A 19 7.81 1.87 12.44
CA TRP A 19 8.51 1.73 11.16
C TRP A 19 9.99 2.13 11.22
N ASN A 20 10.45 2.83 12.28
CA ASN A 20 11.87 3.12 12.47
C ASN A 20 12.67 1.87 12.88
N GLU A 21 11.98 0.82 13.31
CA GLU A 21 12.54 -0.46 13.73
C GLU A 21 12.06 -1.57 12.76
N PRO A 22 12.57 -1.61 11.52
CA PRO A 22 11.96 -2.38 10.42
C PRO A 22 11.88 -3.88 10.70
N ASP A 23 12.84 -4.46 11.41
CA ASP A 23 12.81 -5.89 11.76
C ASP A 23 11.77 -6.20 12.84
N GLN A 24 11.58 -5.30 13.81
CA GLN A 24 10.54 -5.42 14.84
C GLN A 24 9.14 -5.21 14.24
N PHE A 25 9.02 -4.24 13.32
CA PHE A 25 7.81 -4.00 12.54
C PHE A 25 7.38 -5.27 11.78
N LEU A 26 8.30 -5.86 11.01
CA LEU A 26 7.99 -7.02 10.15
C LEU A 26 7.67 -8.26 10.97
N SER A 27 8.43 -8.53 12.03
CA SER A 27 8.16 -9.68 12.91
C SER A 27 6.80 -9.56 13.61
N SER A 28 6.45 -8.37 14.09
CA SER A 28 5.14 -8.11 14.70
C SER A 28 4.00 -8.23 13.71
N LEU A 29 4.18 -7.72 12.49
CA LEU A 29 3.22 -7.88 11.39
C LEU A 29 3.01 -9.36 11.02
N GLN A 30 4.10 -10.12 10.87
CA GLN A 30 4.04 -11.57 10.56
C GLN A 30 3.34 -12.35 11.67
N ASN A 31 3.66 -12.07 12.93
CA ASN A 31 3.01 -12.71 14.08
C ASN A 31 1.50 -12.43 14.10
N HIS A 32 1.08 -11.22 13.74
CA HIS A 32 -0.34 -10.91 13.62
C HIS A 32 -1.00 -11.67 12.47
N LEU A 33 -0.40 -11.65 11.27
CA LEU A 33 -0.93 -12.33 10.09
C LEU A 33 -1.02 -13.85 10.27
N ALA A 34 -0.19 -14.45 11.13
CA ALA A 34 -0.27 -15.88 11.47
C ALA A 34 -1.50 -16.24 12.33
N GLN A 35 -2.14 -15.25 12.97
CA GLN A 35 -3.30 -15.43 13.85
C GLN A 35 -4.61 -14.92 13.23
N THR A 36 -4.54 -14.37 12.01
CA THR A 36 -5.70 -13.82 11.30
C THR A 36 -5.83 -14.44 9.93
N GLU A 37 -6.98 -14.22 9.29
CA GLU A 37 -7.12 -14.53 7.87
C GLU A 37 -6.16 -13.64 7.05
N PRO A 38 -5.43 -14.21 6.08
CA PRO A 38 -4.60 -13.44 5.16
C PRO A 38 -5.45 -12.44 4.36
N PRO A 39 -5.00 -11.19 4.18
CA PRO A 39 -5.74 -10.22 3.38
C PRO A 39 -5.68 -10.55 1.89
N ASP A 40 -6.81 -10.38 1.20
CA ASP A 40 -6.92 -10.44 -0.25
C ASP A 40 -6.55 -9.10 -0.92
N LEU A 41 -6.57 -8.01 -0.14
CA LEU A 41 -6.18 -6.65 -0.54
C LEU A 41 -5.38 -5.96 0.57
N VAL A 42 -4.27 -5.34 0.18
CA VAL A 42 -3.42 -4.52 1.04
C VAL A 42 -3.26 -3.14 0.42
N ILE A 43 -3.48 -2.09 1.22
CA ILE A 43 -3.13 -0.71 0.89
C ILE A 43 -1.96 -0.34 1.80
N ALA A 44 -0.76 -0.23 1.23
CA ALA A 44 0.45 0.13 1.94
C ALA A 44 0.83 1.57 1.59
N TRP A 45 0.63 2.49 2.54
CA TRP A 45 1.12 3.85 2.44
C TRP A 45 2.38 3.99 3.30
N ILE A 46 3.49 3.52 2.74
CA ILE A 46 4.78 3.43 3.42
C ILE A 46 5.78 4.24 2.58
N HIS A 47 6.45 5.22 3.19
CA HIS A 47 7.40 6.08 2.47
C HIS A 47 8.73 5.39 2.16
N ASP A 48 9.08 4.35 2.91
CA ASP A 48 10.27 3.55 2.69
C ASP A 48 9.97 2.38 1.74
N ASP A 49 10.48 2.46 0.51
CA ASP A 49 10.33 1.45 -0.53
C ASP A 49 10.84 0.06 -0.07
N GLU A 50 11.95 0.00 0.67
CA GLU A 50 12.52 -1.26 1.16
C GLU A 50 11.59 -1.91 2.18
N LEU A 51 11.10 -1.13 3.14
CA LEU A 51 10.14 -1.61 4.13
C LEU A 51 8.84 -2.07 3.45
N ALA A 52 8.37 -1.36 2.44
CA ALA A 52 7.18 -1.73 1.68
C ALA A 52 7.36 -3.05 0.91
N ILE A 53 8.53 -3.29 0.27
CA ILE A 53 8.85 -4.56 -0.39
C ILE A 53 8.93 -5.70 0.62
N ARG A 54 9.62 -5.49 1.75
CA ARG A 54 9.74 -6.50 2.82
C ARG A 54 8.39 -6.82 3.46
N SER A 55 7.52 -5.82 3.59
CA SER A 55 6.15 -6.00 4.08
C SER A 55 5.34 -6.83 3.09
N ALA A 56 5.40 -6.50 1.79
CA ALA A 56 4.77 -7.31 0.75
C ALA A 56 5.25 -8.77 0.80
N ALA A 57 6.57 -8.99 0.89
CA ALA A 57 7.15 -10.33 0.98
C ALA A 57 6.76 -11.12 2.23
N SER A 58 6.26 -10.44 3.28
CA SER A 58 5.81 -11.08 4.53
C SER A 58 4.41 -11.69 4.43
N PHE A 59 3.64 -11.35 3.39
CA PHE A 59 2.32 -11.93 3.19
C PHE A 59 2.44 -13.37 2.66
N PRO A 60 1.71 -14.31 3.28
CA PRO A 60 1.76 -15.70 2.84
C PRO A 60 1.22 -15.83 1.41
N ALA A 61 1.85 -16.69 0.62
CA ALA A 61 1.40 -17.03 -0.73
C ALA A 61 0.08 -17.81 -0.62
N THR A 62 -1.02 -17.08 -0.60
CA THR A 62 -2.37 -17.60 -0.37
C THR A 62 -3.20 -17.46 -1.63
N ASN A 63 -4.30 -18.20 -1.72
CA ASN A 63 -5.26 -18.15 -2.81
C ASN A 63 -6.58 -17.60 -2.25
N PRO A 64 -7.13 -16.48 -2.77
CA PRO A 64 -6.73 -15.73 -3.96
C PRO A 64 -5.41 -14.95 -3.80
N THR A 65 -4.77 -14.63 -4.94
CA THR A 65 -3.59 -13.75 -5.02
C THR A 65 -3.84 -12.43 -4.30
N CYS A 66 -2.98 -12.07 -3.35
CA CYS A 66 -3.08 -10.82 -2.62
C CYS A 66 -2.83 -9.63 -3.56
N ARG A 67 -3.75 -8.67 -3.58
CA ARG A 67 -3.62 -7.42 -4.33
C ARG A 67 -2.93 -6.37 -3.46
N PHE A 68 -1.69 -6.03 -3.79
CA PHE A 68 -0.89 -5.09 -3.00
C PHE A 68 -0.81 -3.75 -3.70
N PHE A 69 -1.45 -2.74 -3.14
CA PHE A 69 -1.42 -1.36 -3.60
C PHE A 69 -0.41 -0.58 -2.77
N HIS A 70 0.70 -0.19 -3.39
CA HIS A 70 1.72 0.65 -2.76
C HIS A 70 1.47 2.11 -3.11
N VAL A 71 1.12 2.91 -2.11
CA VAL A 71 0.87 4.34 -2.22
C VAL A 71 2.18 5.08 -2.01
N ILE A 72 2.67 5.73 -3.07
CA ILE A 72 3.91 6.52 -3.03
C ILE A 72 3.61 8.02 -3.10
N GLY A 73 4.56 8.80 -2.56
CA GLY A 73 4.50 10.25 -2.57
C GLY A 73 4.51 10.84 -3.98
N SER A 74 3.91 12.02 -4.10
CA SER A 74 3.82 12.76 -5.35
C SER A 74 5.18 13.35 -5.81
N ALA A 75 6.13 13.44 -4.88
CA ALA A 75 7.50 13.88 -5.12
C ALA A 75 8.46 12.73 -5.52
N THR A 76 7.98 11.51 -5.71
CA THR A 76 8.85 10.40 -6.15
C THR A 76 9.39 10.72 -7.55
N LEU A 77 10.70 10.99 -7.62
CA LEU A 77 11.40 11.45 -8.83
C LEU A 77 11.36 10.43 -9.98
N ASP A 78 11.30 9.14 -9.66
CA ASP A 78 11.21 8.07 -10.64
C ASP A 78 10.33 6.90 -10.14
N PRO A 79 9.00 7.00 -10.28
CA PRO A 79 8.08 5.93 -9.89
C PRO A 79 8.34 4.61 -10.64
N SER A 80 8.88 4.70 -11.86
CA SER A 80 9.09 3.54 -12.73
C SER A 80 10.19 2.63 -12.22
N SER A 81 11.28 3.18 -11.69
CA SER A 81 12.35 2.38 -11.08
C SER A 81 11.89 1.70 -9.78
N THR A 82 11.13 2.39 -8.93
CA THR A 82 10.49 1.75 -7.75
C THR A 82 9.61 0.58 -8.19
N ALA A 83 8.74 0.77 -9.18
CA ALA A 83 7.88 -0.30 -9.68
C ALA A 83 8.66 -1.47 -10.31
N ALA A 84 9.81 -1.20 -10.95
CA ALA A 84 10.68 -2.25 -11.47
C ALA A 84 11.33 -3.06 -10.34
N SER A 85 11.84 -2.41 -9.29
CA SER A 85 12.42 -3.05 -8.11
C SER A 85 11.42 -3.99 -7.43
N PHE A 86 10.18 -3.53 -7.23
CA PHE A 86 9.09 -4.35 -6.68
C PHE A 86 8.84 -5.59 -7.53
N ARG A 87 8.66 -5.42 -8.85
CA ARG A 87 8.40 -6.55 -9.76
C ARG A 87 9.53 -7.58 -9.77
N GLN A 88 10.78 -7.12 -9.70
CA GLN A 88 11.94 -8.00 -9.66
C GLN A 88 11.97 -8.80 -8.34
N ARG A 89 11.84 -8.12 -7.20
CA ARG A 89 12.00 -8.73 -5.88
C ARG A 89 10.81 -9.58 -5.46
N LEU A 90 9.61 -9.24 -5.92
CA LEU A 90 8.38 -10.00 -5.68
C LEU A 90 8.05 -10.98 -6.82
N SER A 91 8.97 -11.22 -7.77
CA SER A 91 8.74 -12.11 -8.92
C SER A 91 8.34 -13.55 -8.56
N ARG A 92 8.67 -14.00 -7.35
CA ARG A 92 8.32 -15.33 -6.82
C ARG A 92 7.19 -15.32 -5.79
N SER A 93 6.64 -14.16 -5.43
CA SER A 93 5.52 -14.09 -4.49
C SER A 93 4.19 -14.14 -5.24
N ASN A 94 3.14 -14.66 -4.58
CA ASN A 94 1.78 -14.64 -5.12
C ASN A 94 1.11 -13.28 -4.85
N ILE A 95 1.74 -12.20 -5.31
CA ILE A 95 1.30 -10.82 -5.07
C ILE A 95 1.06 -10.09 -6.39
N ALA A 96 -0.16 -9.57 -6.55
CA ALA A 96 -0.53 -8.69 -7.63
C ALA A 96 -0.21 -7.23 -7.24
N TYR A 97 1.04 -6.82 -7.44
CA TYR A 97 1.53 -5.47 -7.14
C TYR A 97 0.92 -4.41 -8.07
N ARG A 98 0.48 -3.30 -7.48
CA ARG A 98 0.08 -2.06 -8.14
C ARG A 98 0.71 -0.88 -7.41
N GLN A 99 1.20 0.09 -8.17
CA GLN A 99 1.69 1.34 -7.61
C GLN A 99 0.61 2.41 -7.77
N VAL A 100 0.33 3.13 -6.69
CA VAL A 100 -0.57 4.27 -6.66
C VAL A 100 0.28 5.50 -6.35
N ILE A 101 0.30 6.46 -7.26
CA ILE A 101 1.08 7.68 -7.10
C ILE A 101 0.11 8.74 -6.62
N LEU A 102 0.40 9.35 -5.47
CA LEU A 102 -0.39 10.49 -5.01
C LEU A 102 -0.28 11.60 -6.03
N GLY A 103 -1.42 12.19 -6.38
CA GLY A 103 -1.48 13.25 -7.37
C GLY A 103 -0.55 14.41 -7.00
N TYR A 104 0.20 14.88 -7.98
CA TYR A 104 0.82 16.19 -7.99
C TYR A 104 0.42 16.89 -9.27
N ILE A 105 0.55 18.21 -9.27
CA ILE A 105 0.68 18.97 -10.50
C ILE A 105 2.07 19.56 -10.59
N VAL A 106 2.54 19.76 -11.83
CA VAL A 106 3.73 20.55 -12.11
C VAL A 106 3.30 21.97 -12.41
N GLU A 107 3.68 22.90 -11.55
CA GLU A 107 3.38 24.32 -11.68
C GLU A 107 4.70 25.10 -11.65
N ASN A 108 4.95 25.92 -12.68
CA ASN A 108 6.19 26.70 -12.81
C ASN A 108 7.49 25.86 -12.72
N GLY A 109 7.46 24.61 -13.19
CA GLY A 109 8.61 23.70 -13.16
C GLY A 109 8.88 23.04 -11.82
N ALA A 110 8.02 23.23 -10.82
CA ALA A 110 8.06 22.54 -9.53
C ALA A 110 6.84 21.63 -9.36
N ALA A 111 7.04 20.43 -8.81
CA ALA A 111 5.94 19.56 -8.41
C ALA A 111 5.38 20.04 -7.06
N ARG A 112 4.04 20.19 -6.98
CA ARG A 112 3.34 20.42 -5.71
C ARG A 112 2.25 19.38 -5.52
N TRP A 113 1.93 19.11 -4.27
CA TRP A 113 0.80 18.27 -3.91
C TRP A 113 -0.51 18.89 -4.41
N LEU A 114 -1.47 18.03 -4.71
CA LEU A 114 -2.85 18.47 -4.92
C LEU A 114 -3.39 19.08 -3.62
N THR A 115 -4.22 20.12 -3.74
CA THR A 115 -4.99 20.66 -2.62
C THR A 115 -6.12 19.70 -2.25
N ASP A 116 -6.67 19.84 -1.03
CA ASP A 116 -7.85 19.08 -0.61
C ASP A 116 -9.02 19.23 -1.59
N GLU A 117 -9.18 20.42 -2.18
CA GLU A 117 -10.18 20.71 -3.21
C GLU A 117 -9.89 19.96 -4.50
N GLU A 118 -8.65 19.99 -5.01
CA GLU A 118 -8.25 19.26 -6.21
C GLU A 118 -8.44 17.74 -6.05
N ILE A 119 -8.11 17.20 -4.88
CA ILE A 119 -8.34 15.78 -4.54
C ILE A 119 -9.84 15.48 -4.50
N SER A 120 -10.63 16.30 -3.78
CA SER A 120 -12.06 16.07 -3.60
C SER A 120 -12.82 16.15 -4.93
N CYS A 121 -12.51 17.15 -5.77
CA CYS A 121 -13.10 17.28 -7.11
C CYS A 121 -12.75 16.08 -7.99
N GLY A 122 -11.49 15.64 -8.01
CA GLY A 122 -11.08 14.47 -8.78
C GLY A 122 -11.78 13.17 -8.35
N VAL A 123 -12.10 13.02 -7.05
CA VAL A 123 -12.87 11.88 -6.54
C VAL A 123 -14.35 11.96 -6.92
N LEU A 124 -14.94 13.15 -6.92
CA LEU A 124 -16.35 13.35 -7.28
C LEU A 124 -16.62 13.12 -8.78
N ASP A 125 -15.63 13.38 -9.64
CA ASP A 125 -15.76 13.27 -11.09
C ASP A 125 -15.56 11.84 -11.66
N ALA A 126 -15.02 10.89 -10.87
CA ALA A 126 -14.63 9.54 -11.29
C ALA A 126 -15.73 8.47 -11.15
#